data_AF-J4UV07-F1
#
_entry.id   AF-J4UV07-F1
#
_cell.length_a   1.000
_cell.length_b   1.000
_cell.length_c   1.000
_cell.angle_alpha   90.00
_cell.angle_beta   90.00
_cell.angle_gamma   90.00
#
_symmetry.space_group_name_H-M   'P 1'
#
loop_
_entity.id
_entity.type
_entity.pdbx_description
1 polymer ?
#
loop_
_entity_poly.entity_id
_entity_poly.type
_entity_poly.pdbx_seq_one_letter_code
_entity_poly.pdbx_strand_id
1 'polypeptide(L)'
;MEAALASLPMNLSETYGRMIENIPRELARDAIRLLQFLVHSKQPLTLTEVKEIIDTQIETESPGFDIKRRLFYETDVLHYCPGLVTVVDAADKQLHLAHFTVKEYLVGEHQFNITAASISITKTCLAYLTGISPSHREMHRDFPMVYRAADFWARYAMLAQDSEAIVRATICFLEEEATFQLWTRLYEPDWLFQNTPGSPRGSRLYYSCFLGLVATARYLIDKGAGVNAQGGVYGNALQAASIESHQEIVQLLLDKGADINAQGGEHGNALQAATYIGHQGIIQLLLDKGAAINAQGGKYTNAFQAASLQGNQAIVQLLLDNGAAINAQGGKYSNALQAASFRGHQEVVQLLLDKGADANAQGGKFGKAITAASDRGHREIVQLLLDHETKAI
;
A
#
# COMPACT_ATOMS: atom_id res chain seq x y z
N MET A 1 -14.38 41.59 35.54
CA MET A 1 -13.88 41.96 34.20
C MET A 1 -12.43 41.49 34.01
N GLU A 2 -11.54 41.66 34.99
CA GLU A 2 -10.18 41.08 34.97
C GLU A 2 -10.13 39.55 34.89
N ALA A 3 -11.04 38.83 35.56
CA ALA A 3 -11.12 37.36 35.46
C ALA A 3 -11.52 36.85 34.06
N ALA A 4 -12.25 37.64 33.27
CA ALA A 4 -12.66 37.30 31.91
C ALA A 4 -11.57 37.62 30.87
N LEU A 5 -10.66 38.54 31.19
CA LEU A 5 -9.48 38.87 30.39
C LEU A 5 -8.34 37.87 30.65
N ALA A 6 -8.19 37.38 31.89
CA ALA A 6 -7.27 36.29 32.24
C ALA A 6 -7.70 34.94 31.64
N SER A 7 -8.97 34.79 31.27
CA SER A 7 -9.51 33.62 30.60
C SER A 7 -9.52 33.76 29.08
N LEU A 8 -8.72 34.64 28.47
CA LEU A 8 -8.53 34.68 27.02
C LEU A 8 -7.35 33.79 26.62
N PRO A 9 -7.43 33.05 25.51
CA PRO A 9 -6.31 32.22 25.06
C PRO A 9 -5.15 33.12 24.62
N MET A 10 -3.95 32.81 25.09
CA MET A 10 -2.74 33.59 24.79
C MET A 10 -2.22 33.36 23.37
N ASN A 11 -2.61 32.25 22.73
CA ASN A 11 -2.28 31.93 21.35
C ASN A 11 -3.34 31.02 20.70
N LEU A 12 -3.19 30.76 19.40
CA LEU A 12 -4.09 29.89 18.64
C LEU A 12 -4.13 28.46 19.19
N SER A 13 -3.01 27.91 19.66
CA SER A 13 -2.96 26.56 20.24
C SER A 13 -3.81 26.44 21.49
N GLU A 14 -3.74 27.41 22.40
CA GLU A 14 -4.59 27.46 23.59
C GLU A 14 -6.07 27.67 23.22
N THR A 15 -6.33 28.40 22.13
CA THR A 15 -7.69 28.57 21.60
C THR A 15 -8.26 27.24 21.15
N TYR A 16 -7.51 26.47 20.36
CA TYR A 16 -7.93 25.15 19.88
C TYR A 16 -8.02 24.12 21.00
N GLY A 17 -7.08 24.11 21.95
CA GLY A 17 -7.13 23.23 23.12
C GLY A 17 -8.40 23.44 23.93
N ARG A 18 -8.76 24.70 24.22
CA ARG A 18 -10.02 25.02 24.90
C ARG A 18 -11.26 24.66 24.08
N MET A 19 -11.22 24.79 22.76
CA MET A 19 -12.34 24.34 21.91
C MET A 19 -12.58 22.84 22.05
N ILE A 20 -11.51 22.03 22.13
CA ILE A 20 -11.59 20.58 22.31
C ILE A 20 -12.07 20.24 23.74
N GLU A 21 -11.55 20.90 24.77
CA GLU A 21 -11.95 20.67 26.16
C GLU A 21 -13.42 21.05 26.43
N ASN A 22 -13.95 22.03 25.70
CA ASN A 22 -15.34 22.47 25.81
C ASN A 22 -16.33 21.57 25.06
N ILE A 23 -15.88 20.54 24.34
CA ILE A 23 -16.79 19.57 23.72
C ILE A 23 -17.53 18.81 24.83
N PRO A 24 -18.87 18.69 24.77
CA PRO A 24 -19.64 17.94 25.76
C PRO A 24 -19.08 16.53 25.96
N ARG A 25 -18.94 16.09 27.22
CA ARG A 25 -18.33 14.78 27.56
C ARG A 25 -19.00 13.60 26.87
N GLU A 26 -20.31 13.71 26.60
CA GLU A 26 -21.11 12.71 25.89
C GLU A 26 -20.70 12.58 24.41
N LEU A 27 -20.27 13.68 23.78
CA LEU A 27 -19.87 13.75 22.37
C LEU A 27 -18.36 13.66 22.16
N ALA A 28 -17.57 13.84 23.23
CA ALA A 28 -16.12 14.01 23.15
C ALA A 28 -15.42 12.85 22.42
N ARG A 29 -15.86 11.60 22.63
CA ARG A 29 -15.25 10.43 21.98
C ARG A 29 -15.49 10.44 20.47
N ASP A 30 -16.73 10.68 20.06
CA ASP A 30 -17.13 10.73 18.65
C ASP A 30 -16.52 11.92 17.93
N ALA A 31 -16.43 13.06 18.61
CA ALA A 31 -15.77 14.26 18.11
C ALA A 31 -14.27 14.05 17.90
N ILE A 32 -13.58 13.45 18.88
CA ILE A 32 -12.16 13.11 18.75
C ILE A 32 -11.94 12.16 17.56
N ARG A 33 -12.76 11.11 17.45
CA ARG A 33 -12.71 10.18 16.33
C ARG A 33 -12.94 10.89 14.98
N LEU A 34 -13.96 11.74 14.88
CA LEU A 34 -14.22 12.51 13.68
C LEU A 34 -13.01 13.38 13.28
N LEU A 35 -12.42 14.07 14.24
CA LEU A 35 -11.22 14.89 14.02
C LEU A 35 -10.02 14.03 13.61
N GLN A 36 -9.82 12.84 14.18
CA GLN A 36 -8.78 11.90 13.75
C GLN A 36 -8.97 11.51 12.27
N PHE A 37 -10.20 11.22 11.86
CA PHE A 37 -10.54 10.95 10.46
C PHE A 37 -10.27 12.17 9.57
N LEU A 38 -10.68 13.37 9.95
CA LEU A 38 -10.46 14.60 9.17
C LEU A 38 -8.97 14.96 9.03
N VAL A 39 -8.17 14.76 10.09
CA VAL A 39 -6.74 15.07 10.09
C VAL A 39 -5.97 14.15 9.13
N HIS A 40 -6.29 12.85 9.13
CA HIS A 40 -5.49 11.85 8.42
C HIS A 40 -6.06 11.41 7.06
N SER A 41 -7.32 11.75 6.75
CA SER A 41 -7.90 11.49 5.42
C SER A 41 -7.23 12.32 4.33
N LYS A 42 -6.85 11.67 3.21
CA LYS A 42 -6.31 12.35 2.02
C LYS A 42 -7.39 13.09 1.21
N GLN A 43 -8.60 12.54 1.20
CA GLN A 43 -9.76 13.14 0.54
C GLN A 43 -10.75 13.65 1.59
N PRO A 44 -11.41 14.80 1.35
CA PRO A 44 -12.46 15.29 2.22
C PRO A 44 -13.54 14.23 2.46
N LEU A 45 -14.12 14.27 3.65
CA LEU A 45 -15.23 13.39 4.02
C LEU A 45 -16.55 14.06 3.62
N THR A 46 -17.47 13.30 3.04
CA THR A 46 -18.83 13.76 2.81
C THR A 46 -19.61 13.74 4.13
N LEU A 47 -20.65 14.55 4.26
CA LEU A 47 -21.49 14.53 5.47
C LEU A 47 -22.15 13.16 5.71
N THR A 48 -22.45 12.42 4.64
CA THR A 48 -23.01 11.08 4.72
C THR A 48 -22.01 10.07 5.27
N GLU A 49 -20.73 10.18 4.91
CA GLU A 49 -19.64 9.37 5.50
C GLU A 49 -19.41 9.75 6.97
N VAL A 50 -19.41 11.04 7.30
CA VAL A 50 -19.25 11.53 8.68
C VAL A 50 -20.31 10.97 9.61
N LYS A 51 -21.56 10.93 9.14
CA LYS A 51 -22.67 10.33 9.88
C LYS A 51 -22.37 8.88 10.25
N GLU A 52 -21.86 8.08 9.32
CA GLU A 52 -21.56 6.68 9.56
C GLU A 52 -20.36 6.45 10.47
N ILE A 53 -19.36 7.35 10.42
CA ILE A 53 -18.24 7.34 11.38
C ILE A 53 -18.77 7.49 12.81
N ILE A 54 -19.67 8.45 13.03
CA ILE A 54 -20.24 8.72 14.36
C ILE A 54 -21.18 7.59 14.79
N ASP A 55 -22.07 7.12 13.89
CA ASP A 55 -23.05 6.07 14.18
C ASP A 55 -22.39 4.69 14.45
N THR A 56 -21.15 4.47 14.02
CA THR A 56 -20.42 3.22 14.27
C THR A 56 -19.98 3.12 15.72
N GLN A 57 -20.37 2.07 16.44
CA GLN A 57 -19.99 1.89 17.85
C GLN A 57 -18.70 1.06 17.94
N ILE A 58 -17.64 1.66 18.51
CA ILE A 58 -16.33 1.00 18.68
C ILE A 58 -15.91 0.75 20.13
N GLU A 59 -16.59 1.39 21.08
CA GLU A 59 -16.27 1.33 22.51
C GLU A 59 -17.14 0.33 23.29
N THR A 60 -18.06 -0.36 22.62
CA THR A 60 -18.93 -1.38 23.19
C THR A 60 -18.27 -2.76 23.18
N GLU A 61 -18.67 -3.65 24.10
CA GLU A 61 -18.17 -5.04 24.13
C GLU A 61 -18.42 -5.80 22.82
N SER A 62 -19.46 -5.41 22.08
CA SER A 62 -19.72 -5.79 20.70
C SER A 62 -19.62 -4.54 19.80
N PRO A 63 -18.44 -4.24 19.23
CA PRO A 63 -18.31 -3.20 18.21
C PRO A 63 -19.17 -3.55 17.00
N GLY A 64 -19.88 -2.57 16.45
CA GLY A 64 -20.74 -2.83 15.31
C GLY A 64 -21.46 -1.58 14.80
N PHE A 65 -21.86 -1.66 13.54
CA PHE A 65 -22.72 -0.67 12.91
C PHE A 65 -24.15 -1.22 12.82
N ASP A 66 -25.11 -0.48 13.39
CA ASP A 66 -26.54 -0.82 13.30
C ASP A 66 -27.27 0.26 12.47
N ILE A 67 -27.68 -0.13 11.27
CA ILE A 67 -28.40 0.74 10.34
C ILE A 67 -29.71 1.29 10.92
N LYS A 68 -30.31 0.60 11.91
CA LYS A 68 -31.57 0.99 12.56
C LYS A 68 -31.38 2.05 13.66
N ARG A 69 -30.13 2.35 14.04
CA ARG A 69 -29.76 3.32 15.07
C ARG A 69 -29.17 4.62 14.52
N ARG A 70 -29.35 4.90 13.23
CA ARG A 70 -28.96 6.17 12.59
C ARG A 70 -29.69 7.37 13.19
N LEU A 71 -29.20 7.90 14.31
CA LEU A 71 -29.84 8.99 15.07
C LEU A 71 -29.33 10.39 14.67
N PHE A 72 -28.28 10.45 13.86
CA PHE A 72 -27.56 11.69 13.58
C PHE A 72 -28.17 12.52 12.42
N TYR A 73 -28.34 13.83 12.61
CA TYR A 73 -28.76 14.77 11.58
C TYR A 73 -27.58 15.60 11.05
N GLU A 74 -27.58 15.97 9.76
CA GLU A 74 -26.51 16.78 9.13
C GLU A 74 -26.24 18.11 9.87
N THR A 75 -27.26 18.65 10.54
CA THR A 75 -27.18 19.88 11.34
C THR A 75 -26.36 19.72 12.61
N ASP A 76 -26.14 18.49 13.07
CA ASP A 76 -25.53 18.21 14.36
C ASP A 76 -24.01 18.13 14.29
N VAL A 77 -23.42 17.98 13.09
CA VAL A 77 -21.96 17.87 12.88
C VAL A 77 -21.19 19.03 13.51
N LEU A 78 -21.71 20.25 13.38
CA LEU A 78 -21.10 21.45 13.97
C LEU A 78 -21.19 21.47 15.50
N HIS A 79 -22.13 20.72 16.10
CA HIS A 79 -22.24 20.59 17.56
C HIS A 79 -21.18 19.65 18.13
N TYR A 80 -20.69 18.68 17.34
CA TYR A 80 -19.63 17.76 17.77
C TYR A 80 -18.27 18.45 17.81
N CYS A 81 -18.00 19.36 16.87
CA CYS A 81 -16.70 20.04 16.76
C CYS A 81 -16.87 21.56 16.57
N PRO A 82 -17.40 22.30 17.56
CA PRO A 82 -17.73 23.71 17.40
C PRO A 82 -16.49 24.56 17.06
N GLY A 83 -16.52 25.24 15.92
CA GLY A 83 -15.44 26.14 15.47
C GLY A 83 -14.18 25.46 14.95
N LEU A 84 -14.10 24.12 15.02
CA LEU A 84 -12.96 23.34 14.52
C LEU A 84 -13.19 22.79 13.09
N VAL A 85 -14.46 22.69 12.68
CA VAL A 85 -14.85 22.16 11.36
C VAL A 85 -15.79 23.12 10.65
N THR A 86 -15.80 23.04 9.32
CA THR A 86 -16.68 23.81 8.43
C THR A 86 -17.30 22.88 7.38
N VAL A 87 -18.55 23.16 7.04
CA VAL A 87 -19.23 22.45 5.94
C VAL A 87 -19.04 23.27 4.67
N VAL A 88 -18.49 22.65 3.64
CA VAL A 88 -18.31 23.24 2.32
C VAL A 88 -19.40 22.70 1.40
N ASP A 89 -20.20 23.60 0.85
CA ASP A 89 -21.30 23.29 -0.06
C ASP A 89 -20.73 23.04 -1.47
N ALA A 90 -20.30 21.80 -1.71
CA ALA A 90 -19.89 21.28 -3.01
C ALA A 90 -20.98 20.32 -3.55
N ALA A 91 -20.75 19.67 -4.70
CA ALA A 91 -21.70 18.72 -5.31
C ALA A 91 -22.21 17.66 -4.32
N ASP A 92 -21.33 17.21 -3.41
CA ASP A 92 -21.66 16.46 -2.21
C ASP A 92 -21.19 17.30 -1.01
N LYS A 93 -22.06 17.69 -0.07
CA LYS A 93 -21.66 18.48 1.11
C LYS A 93 -20.48 17.83 1.82
N GLN A 94 -19.37 18.55 1.95
CA GLN A 94 -18.12 18.03 2.52
C GLN A 94 -17.81 18.67 3.87
N LEU A 95 -17.24 17.89 4.78
CA LEU A 95 -16.72 18.38 6.04
C LEU A 95 -15.21 18.62 5.94
N HIS A 96 -14.80 19.84 6.31
CA HIS A 96 -13.42 20.29 6.30
C HIS A 96 -13.02 20.76 7.70
N LEU A 97 -11.72 20.77 7.98
CA LEU A 97 -11.21 21.53 9.12
C LEU A 97 -11.38 23.02 8.84
N ALA A 98 -11.78 23.78 9.86
CA ALA A 98 -12.12 25.20 9.70
C ALA A 98 -10.94 26.04 9.20
N HIS A 99 -9.71 25.65 9.55
CA HIS A 99 -8.50 26.30 9.09
C HIS A 99 -7.32 25.32 9.07
N PHE A 100 -6.32 25.57 8.22
CA PHE A 100 -5.12 24.73 8.13
C PHE A 100 -4.35 24.63 9.46
N THR A 101 -4.30 25.72 10.24
CA THR A 101 -3.66 25.76 11.57
C THR A 101 -4.34 24.85 12.59
N VAL A 102 -5.62 24.50 12.41
CA VAL A 102 -6.30 23.50 13.24
C VAL A 102 -5.65 22.14 13.03
N LYS A 103 -5.35 21.78 11.77
CA LYS A 103 -4.66 20.53 11.44
C LYS A 103 -3.26 20.50 12.07
N GLU A 104 -2.50 21.57 11.95
CA GLU A 104 -1.15 21.67 12.54
C GLU A 104 -1.18 21.48 14.05
N TYR A 105 -2.14 22.12 14.73
CA TYR A 105 -2.33 21.97 16.16
C TYR A 105 -2.69 20.52 16.54
N LEU A 106 -3.71 19.95 15.89
CA LEU A 106 -4.17 18.60 16.18
C LEU A 106 -3.05 17.57 15.98
N VAL A 107 -2.27 17.64 14.91
CA VAL A 107 -1.16 16.69 14.67
C VAL A 107 -0.11 16.72 15.77
N GLY A 108 0.07 17.85 16.45
CA GLY A 108 0.99 17.99 17.60
C GLY A 108 0.51 17.34 18.90
N GLU A 109 -0.79 17.05 18.99
CA GLU A 109 -1.42 16.48 20.19
C GLU A 109 -1.38 14.94 20.16
N HIS A 110 -1.03 14.33 21.30
CA HIS A 110 -0.84 12.88 21.38
C HIS A 110 -2.05 12.07 20.91
N GLN A 111 -3.27 12.52 21.23
CA GLN A 111 -4.50 11.81 20.89
C GLN A 111 -4.87 11.85 19.40
N PHE A 112 -4.27 12.75 18.61
CA PHE A 112 -4.50 12.85 17.16
C PHE A 112 -3.25 12.50 16.35
N ASN A 113 -2.19 12.03 17.00
CA ASN A 113 -1.04 11.51 16.28
C ASN A 113 -1.46 10.32 15.39
N ILE A 114 -0.63 10.03 14.38
CA ILE A 114 -1.00 9.02 13.37
C ILE A 114 -1.27 7.66 14.01
N THR A 115 -0.52 7.25 15.04
CA THR A 115 -0.67 5.94 15.68
C THR A 115 -1.99 5.81 16.43
N ALA A 116 -2.34 6.78 17.28
CA ALA A 116 -3.60 6.80 18.03
C ALA A 116 -4.81 6.92 17.10
N ALA A 117 -4.71 7.79 16.07
CA ALA A 117 -5.73 7.91 15.05
C ALA A 117 -5.91 6.61 14.27
N SER A 118 -4.81 5.91 13.94
CA SER A 118 -4.85 4.65 13.20
C SER A 118 -5.64 3.58 13.97
N ILE A 119 -5.47 3.47 15.29
CA ILE A 119 -6.25 2.54 16.12
C ILE A 119 -7.76 2.83 15.99
N SER A 120 -8.16 4.09 16.15
CA SER A 120 -9.56 4.51 16.09
C SER A 120 -10.17 4.32 14.70
N ILE A 121 -9.44 4.73 13.67
CA ILE A 121 -9.86 4.61 12.26
C ILE A 121 -10.02 3.14 11.91
N THR A 122 -9.03 2.29 12.20
CA THR A 122 -9.10 0.86 11.91
C THR A 122 -10.26 0.20 12.64
N LYS A 123 -10.45 0.44 13.94
CA LYS A 123 -11.60 -0.10 14.68
C LYS A 123 -12.92 0.30 14.05
N THR A 124 -13.05 1.57 13.67
CA THR A 124 -14.28 2.11 13.07
C THR A 124 -14.56 1.44 11.74
N CYS A 125 -13.57 1.38 10.84
CA CYS A 125 -13.75 0.77 9.54
C CYS A 125 -14.03 -0.75 9.64
N LEU A 126 -13.35 -1.47 10.52
CA LEU A 126 -13.61 -2.90 10.74
C LEU A 126 -15.01 -3.12 11.32
N ALA A 127 -15.39 -2.41 12.37
CA ALA A 127 -16.72 -2.52 13.00
C ALA A 127 -17.86 -2.17 12.02
N TYR A 128 -17.63 -1.17 11.16
CA TYR A 128 -18.55 -0.78 10.11
C TYR A 128 -18.74 -1.91 9.09
N LEU A 129 -17.64 -2.45 8.55
CA LEU A 129 -17.69 -3.53 7.57
C LEU A 129 -18.26 -4.84 8.14
N THR A 130 -17.99 -5.16 9.41
CA THR A 130 -18.59 -6.33 10.08
C THR A 130 -20.10 -6.19 10.28
N GLY A 131 -20.61 -4.95 10.37
CA GLY A 131 -22.05 -4.69 10.49
C GLY A 131 -22.82 -4.83 9.18
N ILE A 132 -22.14 -5.01 8.04
CA ILE A 132 -22.75 -5.06 6.71
C ILE A 132 -22.98 -6.50 6.28
N SER A 133 -24.23 -6.81 5.90
CA SER A 133 -24.55 -8.09 5.28
C SER A 133 -24.17 -8.11 3.79
N PRO A 134 -23.54 -9.17 3.26
CA PRO A 134 -23.10 -9.27 1.86
C PRO A 134 -24.22 -9.25 0.79
N SER A 135 -25.51 -9.22 1.18
CA SER A 135 -26.65 -9.50 0.29
C SER A 135 -27.28 -8.28 -0.40
N HIS A 136 -26.74 -7.06 -0.28
CA HIS A 136 -27.41 -5.86 -0.79
C HIS A 136 -26.94 -5.41 -2.18
N ARG A 137 -27.93 -5.17 -3.07
CA ARG A 137 -27.73 -4.85 -4.49
C ARG A 137 -27.39 -3.38 -4.78
N GLU A 138 -27.32 -2.51 -3.78
CA GLU A 138 -27.00 -1.08 -3.92
C GLU A 138 -26.10 -0.57 -2.78
N MET A 139 -24.95 -1.23 -2.53
CA MET A 139 -24.09 -0.92 -1.38
C MET A 139 -23.68 0.57 -1.30
N HIS A 140 -23.37 1.23 -2.42
CA HIS A 140 -23.02 2.65 -2.43
C HIS A 140 -24.15 3.57 -1.93
N ARG A 141 -25.41 3.20 -2.20
CA ARG A 141 -26.56 4.02 -1.81
C ARG A 141 -26.90 3.83 -0.33
N ASP A 142 -26.83 2.59 0.12
CA ASP A 142 -27.24 2.24 1.48
C ASP A 142 -26.12 2.46 2.50
N PHE A 143 -24.85 2.39 2.07
CA PHE A 143 -23.64 2.43 2.90
C PHE A 143 -22.58 3.39 2.30
N PRO A 144 -22.76 4.72 2.42
CA PRO A 144 -21.86 5.73 1.85
C PRO A 144 -20.37 5.57 2.17
N MET A 145 -20.02 5.06 3.36
CA MET A 145 -18.63 4.89 3.81
C MET A 145 -18.02 3.56 3.36
N VAL A 146 -18.76 2.63 2.74
CA VAL A 146 -18.32 1.23 2.53
C VAL A 146 -17.01 1.09 1.75
N TYR A 147 -16.85 1.80 0.64
CA TYR A 147 -15.62 1.73 -0.16
C TYR A 147 -14.45 2.39 0.56
N ARG A 148 -14.70 3.51 1.24
CA ARG A 148 -13.68 4.20 2.03
C ARG A 148 -13.24 3.35 3.22
N ALA A 149 -14.18 2.72 3.92
CA ALA A 149 -13.88 1.82 5.02
C ALA A 149 -13.01 0.64 4.55
N ALA A 150 -13.36 0.04 3.40
CA ALA A 150 -12.63 -1.07 2.78
C ALA A 150 -11.17 -0.73 2.40
N ASP A 151 -10.91 0.51 1.96
CA ASP A 151 -9.56 1.02 1.69
C ASP A 151 -8.82 1.41 2.98
N PHE A 152 -9.49 2.16 3.87
CA PHE A 152 -8.86 2.79 5.03
C PHE A 152 -8.40 1.76 6.07
N TRP A 153 -9.24 0.77 6.40
CA TRP A 153 -8.92 -0.15 7.50
C TRP A 153 -7.55 -0.81 7.28
N ALA A 154 -7.28 -1.23 6.04
CA ALA A 154 -6.06 -1.95 5.68
C ALA A 154 -4.83 -1.06 5.84
N ARG A 155 -4.90 0.18 5.35
CA ARG A 155 -3.81 1.16 5.43
C ARG A 155 -3.50 1.58 6.86
N TYR A 156 -4.51 1.81 7.69
CA TYR A 156 -4.33 2.23 9.07
C TYR A 156 -4.03 1.06 10.02
N ALA A 157 -4.52 -0.15 9.72
CA ALA A 157 -4.19 -1.35 10.51
C ALA A 157 -2.69 -1.59 10.54
N MET A 158 -2.01 -1.37 9.40
CA MET A 158 -0.56 -1.48 9.30
C MET A 158 0.17 -0.53 10.27
N LEU A 159 -0.33 0.69 10.46
CA LEU A 159 0.25 1.71 11.35
C LEU A 159 -0.07 1.48 12.83
N ALA A 160 -1.06 0.63 13.12
CA ALA A 160 -1.54 0.34 14.46
C ALA A 160 -1.20 -1.10 14.93
N GLN A 161 -0.23 -1.75 14.30
CA GLN A 161 0.13 -3.15 14.57
C GLN A 161 0.69 -3.41 15.98
N ASP A 162 1.19 -2.38 16.66
CA ASP A 162 1.63 -2.50 18.06
C ASP A 162 0.44 -2.71 19.02
N SER A 163 -0.79 -2.42 18.58
CA SER A 163 -1.99 -2.63 19.36
C SER A 163 -2.51 -4.05 19.21
N GLU A 164 -2.39 -4.85 20.26
CA GLU A 164 -2.95 -6.22 20.32
C GLU A 164 -4.46 -6.25 19.98
N ALA A 165 -5.20 -5.23 20.40
CA ALA A 165 -6.62 -5.10 20.09
C ALA A 165 -6.89 -4.96 18.59
N ILE A 166 -6.05 -4.22 17.86
CA ILE A 166 -6.14 -4.06 16.40
C ILE A 166 -5.75 -5.34 15.70
N VAL A 167 -4.63 -5.95 16.10
CA VAL A 167 -4.19 -7.23 15.54
C VAL A 167 -5.30 -8.27 15.67
N ARG A 168 -5.91 -8.40 16.86
CA ARG A 168 -7.05 -9.31 17.09
C ARG A 168 -8.25 -8.97 16.21
N ALA A 169 -8.64 -7.70 16.14
CA ALA A 169 -9.78 -7.28 15.30
C ALA A 169 -9.54 -7.58 13.82
N THR A 170 -8.34 -7.32 13.31
CA THR A 170 -7.95 -7.62 11.93
C THR A 170 -7.93 -9.13 11.67
N ILE A 171 -7.44 -9.93 12.60
CA ILE A 171 -7.49 -11.40 12.51
C ILE A 171 -8.94 -11.87 12.42
N CYS A 172 -9.81 -11.46 13.35
CA CYS A 172 -11.22 -11.85 13.34
C CYS A 172 -11.91 -11.46 12.02
N PHE A 173 -11.65 -10.24 11.54
CA PHE A 173 -12.20 -9.74 10.28
C PHE A 173 -11.76 -10.55 9.07
N LEU A 174 -10.49 -10.97 9.02
CA LEU A 174 -9.98 -11.74 7.89
C LEU A 174 -10.34 -13.22 7.98
N GLU A 175 -10.44 -13.81 9.17
CA GLU A 175 -10.82 -15.22 9.35
C GLU A 175 -12.28 -15.47 8.96
N GLU A 176 -13.19 -14.56 9.33
CA GLU A 176 -14.60 -14.69 8.99
C GLU A 176 -14.82 -14.63 7.46
N GLU A 177 -15.45 -15.67 6.92
CA GLU A 177 -15.62 -15.81 5.45
C GLU A 177 -16.51 -14.72 4.87
N ALA A 178 -17.55 -14.30 5.59
CA ALA A 178 -18.48 -13.28 5.12
C ALA A 178 -17.81 -11.91 4.95
N THR A 179 -17.02 -11.49 5.95
CA THR A 179 -16.30 -10.21 5.96
C THR A 179 -15.13 -10.21 4.98
N PHE A 180 -14.38 -11.31 4.89
CA PHE A 180 -13.29 -11.45 3.93
C PHE A 180 -13.82 -11.35 2.48
N GLN A 181 -14.89 -12.07 2.16
CA GLN A 181 -15.52 -12.00 0.83
C GLN A 181 -16.13 -10.63 0.54
N LEU A 182 -16.77 -10.00 1.53
CA LEU A 182 -17.30 -8.64 1.41
C LEU A 182 -16.18 -7.66 1.09
N TRP A 183 -15.09 -7.70 1.85
CA TRP A 183 -13.95 -6.83 1.66
C TRP A 183 -13.33 -6.98 0.27
N THR A 184 -13.01 -8.21 -0.16
CA THR A 184 -12.40 -8.43 -1.48
C THR A 184 -13.32 -8.07 -2.63
N ARG A 185 -14.65 -8.09 -2.45
CA ARG A 185 -15.61 -7.60 -3.46
C ARG A 185 -15.69 -6.08 -3.54
N LEU A 186 -15.44 -5.40 -2.43
CA LEU A 186 -15.49 -3.94 -2.35
C LEU A 186 -14.17 -3.31 -2.80
N TYR A 187 -13.07 -3.95 -2.46
CA TYR A 187 -11.73 -3.43 -2.65
C TYR A 187 -10.74 -4.60 -2.85
N GLU A 188 -10.14 -4.69 -4.03
CA GLU A 188 -9.02 -5.59 -4.32
C GLU A 188 -7.71 -4.78 -4.19
N PRO A 189 -6.94 -4.92 -3.10
CA PRO A 189 -5.74 -4.11 -2.87
C PRO A 189 -4.66 -4.29 -3.94
N ASP A 190 -4.61 -5.48 -4.55
CA ASP A 190 -3.61 -5.87 -5.53
C ASP A 190 -4.05 -5.68 -6.99
N TRP A 191 -5.25 -5.11 -7.24
CA TRP A 191 -5.78 -4.92 -8.60
C TRP A 191 -6.48 -3.56 -8.82
N LEU A 192 -5.74 -2.59 -9.36
CA LEU A 192 -6.20 -1.20 -9.53
C LEU A 192 -7.16 -0.95 -10.71
N PHE A 193 -7.48 -1.94 -11.56
CA PHE A 193 -8.10 -1.71 -12.88
C PHE A 193 -9.42 -2.45 -13.16
N GLN A 194 -10.15 -2.94 -12.15
CA GLN A 194 -11.50 -3.51 -12.34
C GLN A 194 -12.56 -2.74 -11.55
N ASN A 195 -13.65 -2.36 -12.23
CA ASN A 195 -14.81 -1.68 -11.63
C ASN A 195 -15.75 -2.64 -10.86
N THR A 196 -15.50 -3.95 -10.91
CA THR A 196 -16.24 -4.98 -10.16
C THR A 196 -15.26 -6.05 -9.70
N PRO A 197 -14.74 -5.96 -8.47
CA PRO A 197 -13.86 -6.98 -7.91
C PRO A 197 -14.56 -8.36 -7.86
N GLY A 198 -13.81 -9.43 -8.09
CA GLY A 198 -14.34 -10.79 -8.21
C GLY A 198 -14.35 -11.55 -6.88
N SER A 199 -14.30 -12.88 -6.95
CA SER A 199 -13.91 -13.69 -5.78
C SER A 199 -12.45 -13.41 -5.42
N PRO A 200 -12.07 -13.51 -4.12
CA PRO A 200 -10.70 -13.27 -3.68
C PRO A 200 -9.73 -14.13 -4.48
N ARG A 201 -8.75 -13.49 -5.12
CA ARG A 201 -7.75 -14.18 -5.94
C ARG A 201 -6.65 -14.81 -5.09
N GLY A 202 -6.37 -14.20 -3.93
CA GLY A 202 -5.35 -14.62 -2.98
C GLY A 202 -5.92 -15.20 -1.69
N SER A 203 -5.07 -15.90 -0.94
CA SER A 203 -5.41 -16.35 0.41
C SER A 203 -5.41 -15.20 1.42
N ARG A 204 -5.98 -15.42 2.61
CA ARG A 204 -5.91 -14.48 3.74
C ARG A 204 -4.46 -14.13 4.10
N LEU A 205 -3.56 -15.13 4.01
CA LEU A 205 -2.13 -14.94 4.23
C LEU A 205 -1.53 -14.04 3.13
N TYR A 206 -1.88 -14.28 1.86
CA TYR A 206 -1.43 -13.43 0.75
C TYR A 206 -1.78 -11.95 1.00
N TYR A 207 -3.05 -11.65 1.33
CA TYR A 207 -3.47 -10.27 1.58
C TYR A 207 -2.85 -9.67 2.83
N SER A 208 -2.68 -10.46 3.91
CA SER A 208 -1.98 -9.99 5.11
C SER A 208 -0.53 -9.61 4.80
N CYS A 209 0.15 -10.40 3.98
CA CYS A 209 1.52 -10.14 3.54
C CYS A 209 1.62 -8.96 2.58
N PHE A 210 0.67 -8.81 1.66
CA PHE A 210 0.59 -7.65 0.77
C PHE A 210 0.39 -6.34 1.56
N LEU A 211 -0.52 -6.35 2.54
CA LEU A 211 -0.84 -5.17 3.36
C LEU A 211 0.19 -4.84 4.45
N GLY A 212 1.23 -5.66 4.62
CA GLY A 212 2.26 -5.41 5.65
C GLY A 212 1.85 -5.78 7.06
N LEU A 213 0.82 -6.63 7.24
CA LEU A 213 0.28 -7.03 8.54
C LEU A 213 1.07 -8.20 9.16
N VAL A 214 2.25 -7.90 9.71
CA VAL A 214 3.22 -8.88 10.24
C VAL A 214 2.60 -9.81 11.29
N ALA A 215 1.96 -9.24 12.31
CA ALA A 215 1.41 -10.02 13.43
C ALA A 215 0.26 -10.93 12.96
N THR A 216 -0.60 -10.43 12.07
CA THR A 216 -1.68 -11.19 11.44
C THR A 216 -1.12 -12.32 10.57
N ALA A 217 -0.12 -12.05 9.73
CA ALA A 217 0.52 -13.06 8.89
C ALA A 217 1.13 -14.18 9.75
N ARG A 218 1.84 -13.81 10.83
CA ARG A 218 2.43 -14.77 11.79
C ARG A 218 1.36 -15.66 12.41
N TYR A 219 0.28 -15.07 12.90
CA TYR A 219 -0.84 -15.81 13.49
C TYR A 219 -1.46 -16.79 12.49
N LEU A 220 -1.73 -16.36 11.26
CA LEU A 220 -2.32 -17.22 10.23
C LEU A 220 -1.39 -18.40 9.87
N ILE A 221 -0.08 -18.16 9.77
CA ILE A 221 0.91 -19.23 9.54
C ILE A 221 0.91 -20.23 10.70
N ASP A 222 0.89 -19.74 11.95
CA ASP A 222 0.88 -20.59 13.14
C ASP A 222 -0.44 -21.40 13.27
N LYS A 223 -1.53 -20.94 12.65
CA LYS A 223 -2.79 -21.67 12.47
C LYS A 223 -2.79 -22.67 11.30
N GLY A 224 -1.68 -22.77 10.55
CA GLY A 224 -1.54 -23.70 9.44
C GLY A 224 -1.95 -23.14 8.08
N ALA A 225 -2.00 -21.82 7.91
CA ALA A 225 -2.16 -21.24 6.58
C ALA A 225 -1.02 -21.71 5.66
N GLY A 226 -1.36 -22.15 4.46
CA GLY A 226 -0.38 -22.65 3.49
C GLY A 226 0.57 -21.54 3.02
N VAL A 227 1.79 -21.52 3.54
CA VAL A 227 2.83 -20.52 3.22
C VAL A 227 3.12 -20.44 1.71
N ASN A 228 3.02 -21.57 1.01
CA ASN A 228 3.27 -21.70 -0.42
C ASN A 228 2.00 -21.68 -1.29
N ALA A 229 0.84 -21.33 -0.71
CA ALA A 229 -0.40 -21.24 -1.46
C ALA A 229 -0.27 -20.22 -2.60
N GLN A 230 -0.57 -20.67 -3.82
CA GLN A 230 -0.60 -19.79 -4.99
C GLN A 230 -1.93 -19.04 -5.04
N GLY A 231 -1.88 -17.79 -5.47
CA GLY A 231 -3.03 -16.92 -5.59
C GLY A 231 -2.64 -15.44 -5.61
N GLY A 232 -3.61 -14.61 -5.95
CA GLY A 232 -3.45 -13.17 -6.09
C GLY A 232 -2.71 -12.79 -7.37
N VAL A 233 -2.59 -11.48 -7.58
CA VAL A 233 -1.98 -10.90 -8.78
C VAL A 233 -0.48 -11.20 -8.86
N TYR A 234 0.19 -11.21 -7.70
CA TYR A 234 1.62 -11.47 -7.60
C TYR A 234 1.97 -12.94 -7.42
N GLY A 235 0.99 -13.85 -7.40
CA GLY A 235 1.23 -15.29 -7.46
C GLY A 235 1.34 -16.00 -6.10
N ASN A 236 2.00 -15.43 -5.09
CA ASN A 236 1.96 -15.95 -3.71
C ASN A 236 2.34 -14.88 -2.67
N ALA A 237 2.25 -15.23 -1.38
CA ALA A 237 2.48 -14.31 -0.28
C ALA A 237 3.92 -13.74 -0.21
N LEU A 238 4.93 -14.54 -0.58
CA LEU A 238 6.33 -14.08 -0.62
C LEU A 238 6.55 -13.06 -1.73
N GLN A 239 5.97 -13.29 -2.91
CA GLN A 239 6.01 -12.35 -4.02
C GLN A 239 5.28 -11.04 -3.68
N ALA A 240 4.12 -11.11 -3.02
CA ALA A 240 3.36 -9.94 -2.59
C ALA A 240 4.08 -9.13 -1.50
N ALA A 241 4.70 -9.77 -0.50
CA ALA A 241 5.51 -9.05 0.49
C ALA A 241 6.75 -8.40 -0.16
N SER A 242 7.31 -9.07 -1.18
CA SER A 242 8.51 -8.60 -1.90
C SER A 242 8.22 -7.40 -2.80
N ILE A 243 7.02 -7.28 -3.39
CA ILE A 243 6.65 -6.12 -4.21
C ILE A 243 6.35 -4.88 -3.34
N GLU A 244 5.74 -5.07 -2.17
CA GLU A 244 5.31 -3.99 -1.27
C GLU A 244 6.37 -3.56 -0.24
N SER A 245 7.62 -4.04 -0.36
CA SER A 245 8.74 -3.68 0.53
C SER A 245 8.63 -4.16 1.98
N HIS A 246 7.83 -5.19 2.26
CA HIS A 246 7.62 -5.70 3.62
C HIS A 246 8.73 -6.68 4.06
N GLN A 247 9.94 -6.16 4.28
CA GLN A 247 11.13 -6.98 4.55
C GLN A 247 10.96 -7.93 5.76
N GLU A 248 10.31 -7.49 6.84
CA GLU A 248 10.04 -8.36 8.01
C GLU A 248 9.13 -9.54 7.65
N ILE A 249 8.14 -9.33 6.78
CA ILE A 249 7.25 -10.39 6.30
C ILE A 249 7.99 -11.34 5.36
N VAL A 250 8.84 -10.81 4.48
CA VAL A 250 9.71 -11.65 3.63
C VAL A 250 10.56 -12.58 4.50
N GLN A 251 11.21 -12.04 5.54
CA GLN A 251 11.99 -12.82 6.48
C GLN A 251 11.14 -13.90 7.18
N LEU A 252 9.97 -13.51 7.71
CA LEU A 252 9.01 -14.42 8.35
C LEU A 252 8.61 -15.58 7.44
N LEU A 253 8.24 -15.29 6.19
CA LEU A 253 7.79 -16.29 5.22
C LEU A 253 8.91 -17.28 4.89
N LEU A 254 10.13 -16.79 4.66
CA LEU A 254 11.29 -17.63 4.38
C LEU A 254 11.64 -18.53 5.57
N ASP A 255 11.61 -18.00 6.79
CA ASP A 255 11.87 -18.78 8.01
C ASP A 255 10.76 -19.82 8.28
N LYS A 256 9.57 -19.62 7.72
CA LYS A 256 8.43 -20.56 7.78
C LYS A 256 8.36 -21.48 6.55
N GLY A 257 9.40 -21.54 5.73
CA GLY A 257 9.52 -22.51 4.63
C GLY A 257 8.83 -22.09 3.33
N ALA A 258 8.69 -20.79 3.08
CA ALA A 258 8.30 -20.31 1.77
C ALA A 258 9.32 -20.75 0.71
N ASP A 259 8.82 -21.29 -0.41
CA ASP A 259 9.64 -21.62 -1.57
C ASP A 259 10.10 -20.31 -2.23
N ILE A 260 11.37 -19.98 -1.98
CA ILE A 260 12.03 -18.77 -2.47
C ILE A 260 12.05 -18.67 -4.00
N ASN A 261 11.95 -19.81 -4.69
CA ASN A 261 12.00 -19.91 -6.15
C ASN A 261 10.64 -20.23 -6.77
N ALA A 262 9.56 -20.18 -5.99
CA ALA A 262 8.21 -20.40 -6.50
C ALA A 262 7.89 -19.45 -7.66
N GLN A 263 7.48 -20.03 -8.79
CA GLN A 263 7.12 -19.28 -9.99
C GLN A 263 5.62 -19.01 -10.05
N GLY A 264 5.23 -17.82 -10.51
CA GLY A 264 3.83 -17.42 -10.68
C GLY A 264 3.67 -15.90 -10.77
N GLY A 265 2.42 -15.45 -10.86
CA GLY A 265 2.07 -14.02 -10.82
C GLY A 265 2.61 -13.19 -11.99
N GLU A 266 2.41 -11.87 -11.91
CA GLU A 266 2.85 -10.93 -12.97
C GLU A 266 4.39 -10.88 -13.13
N HIS A 267 5.12 -10.95 -12.02
CA HIS A 267 6.57 -10.72 -12.01
C HIS A 267 7.40 -11.98 -12.12
N GLY A 268 6.83 -13.17 -11.89
CA GLY A 268 7.48 -14.47 -12.03
C GLY A 268 7.92 -15.06 -10.68
N ASN A 269 8.80 -14.40 -9.93
CA ASN A 269 9.16 -14.81 -8.57
C ASN A 269 9.49 -13.60 -7.67
N ALA A 270 9.78 -13.88 -6.39
CA ALA A 270 10.01 -12.86 -5.37
C ALA A 270 11.21 -11.94 -5.67
N LEU A 271 12.30 -12.51 -6.20
CA LEU A 271 13.51 -11.75 -6.57
C LEU A 271 13.22 -10.81 -7.75
N GLN A 272 12.49 -11.30 -8.76
CA GLN A 272 12.06 -10.51 -9.91
C GLN A 272 11.10 -9.38 -9.49
N ALA A 273 10.16 -9.65 -8.58
CA ALA A 273 9.25 -8.66 -8.01
C ALA A 273 10.00 -7.55 -7.25
N ALA A 274 10.83 -7.91 -6.26
CA ALA A 274 11.60 -6.93 -5.48
C ALA A 274 12.54 -6.08 -6.36
N THR A 275 13.12 -6.70 -7.39
CA THR A 275 14.02 -6.04 -8.33
C THR A 275 13.31 -5.04 -9.24
N TYR A 276 12.11 -5.35 -9.71
CA TYR A 276 11.34 -4.45 -10.55
C TYR A 276 10.98 -3.14 -9.84
N ILE A 277 10.65 -3.19 -8.54
CA ILE A 277 10.34 -1.99 -7.76
C ILE A 277 11.60 -1.29 -7.24
N GLY A 278 12.65 -2.06 -6.95
CA GLY A 278 13.95 -1.54 -6.53
C GLY A 278 14.26 -1.72 -5.04
N HIS A 279 13.66 -2.70 -4.37
CA HIS A 279 13.80 -2.93 -2.94
C HIS A 279 15.10 -3.64 -2.59
N GLN A 280 16.22 -2.91 -2.59
CA GLN A 280 17.58 -3.46 -2.45
C GLN A 280 17.76 -4.35 -1.21
N GLY A 281 17.17 -3.99 -0.05
CA GLY A 281 17.25 -4.81 1.17
C GLY A 281 16.60 -6.19 1.02
N ILE A 282 15.46 -6.25 0.34
CA ILE A 282 14.76 -7.53 0.05
C ILE A 282 15.53 -8.33 -1.00
N ILE A 283 16.10 -7.67 -2.01
CA ILE A 283 16.93 -8.33 -3.04
C ILE A 283 18.12 -9.02 -2.37
N GLN A 284 18.85 -8.32 -1.51
CA GLN A 284 19.98 -8.89 -0.77
C GLN A 284 19.52 -10.05 0.10
N LEU A 285 18.44 -9.88 0.88
CA LEU A 285 17.89 -10.95 1.72
C LEU A 285 17.54 -12.21 0.92
N LEU A 286 16.89 -12.06 -0.23
CA LEU A 286 16.51 -13.19 -1.08
C LEU A 286 17.75 -13.90 -1.66
N LEU A 287 18.75 -13.14 -2.12
CA LEU A 287 20.00 -13.71 -2.63
C LEU A 287 20.78 -14.46 -1.53
N ASP A 288 20.89 -13.87 -0.34
CA ASP A 288 21.54 -14.49 0.83
C ASP A 288 20.85 -15.79 1.26
N LYS A 289 19.53 -15.89 1.05
CA LYS A 289 18.72 -17.09 1.30
C LYS A 289 18.67 -18.07 0.13
N GLY A 290 19.45 -17.84 -0.93
CA GLY A 290 19.63 -18.78 -2.04
C GLY A 290 18.61 -18.65 -3.18
N ALA A 291 18.03 -17.47 -3.39
CA ALA A 291 17.19 -17.21 -4.56
C ALA A 291 17.98 -17.46 -5.86
N ALA A 292 17.35 -18.13 -6.83
CA ALA A 292 17.95 -18.44 -8.11
C ALA A 292 18.09 -17.17 -8.96
N ILE A 293 19.26 -16.55 -8.93
CA ILE A 293 19.54 -15.26 -9.57
C ILE A 293 19.24 -15.20 -11.07
N ASN A 294 19.41 -16.34 -11.75
CA ASN A 294 19.19 -16.48 -13.19
C ASN A 294 17.83 -17.11 -13.54
N ALA A 295 16.91 -17.23 -12.58
CA ALA A 295 15.57 -17.76 -12.83
C ALA A 295 14.85 -16.94 -13.90
N GLN A 296 14.20 -17.65 -14.82
CA GLN A 296 13.41 -17.05 -15.89
C GLN A 296 11.91 -17.18 -15.62
N GLY A 297 11.16 -16.09 -15.79
CA GLY A 297 9.73 -16.03 -15.53
C GLY A 297 9.15 -14.61 -15.67
N GLY A 298 7.82 -14.54 -15.61
CA GLY A 298 7.09 -13.29 -15.56
C GLY A 298 7.26 -12.36 -16.76
N LYS A 299 6.79 -11.13 -16.59
CA LYS A 299 6.76 -10.07 -17.63
C LYS A 299 8.14 -9.60 -18.09
N TYR A 300 9.15 -9.70 -17.23
CA TYR A 300 10.49 -9.12 -17.45
C TYR A 300 11.58 -10.16 -17.67
N THR A 301 11.21 -11.43 -17.88
CA THR A 301 12.11 -12.56 -18.08
C THR A 301 12.94 -12.91 -16.85
N ASN A 302 13.77 -12.02 -16.31
CA ASN A 302 14.58 -12.27 -15.13
C ASN A 302 14.83 -10.97 -14.33
N ALA A 303 15.39 -11.10 -13.13
CA ALA A 303 15.66 -9.96 -12.25
C ALA A 303 16.65 -8.98 -12.90
N PHE A 304 17.68 -9.50 -13.56
CA PHE A 304 18.71 -8.68 -14.20
C PHE A 304 18.16 -7.77 -15.31
N GLN A 305 17.32 -8.31 -16.20
CA GLN A 305 16.62 -7.54 -17.22
C GLN A 305 15.62 -6.54 -16.62
N ALA A 306 14.93 -6.89 -15.52
CA ALA A 306 14.04 -5.97 -14.83
C ALA A 306 14.80 -4.75 -14.26
N ALA A 307 15.95 -4.98 -13.61
CA ALA A 307 16.80 -3.90 -13.08
C ALA A 307 17.31 -2.98 -14.20
N SER A 308 17.78 -3.56 -15.31
CA SER A 308 18.28 -2.80 -16.45
C SER A 308 17.18 -2.01 -17.17
N LEU A 309 15.96 -2.54 -17.22
CA LEU A 309 14.80 -1.84 -17.76
C LEU A 309 14.36 -0.64 -16.89
N GLN A 310 14.62 -0.68 -15.58
CA GLN A 310 14.32 0.44 -14.67
C GLN A 310 15.47 1.45 -14.54
N GLY A 311 16.65 1.13 -15.10
CA GLY A 311 17.81 2.00 -15.00
C GLY A 311 18.45 2.04 -13.62
N ASN A 312 18.15 1.08 -12.75
CA ASN A 312 18.69 1.06 -11.40
C ASN A 312 20.12 0.48 -11.40
N GLN A 313 21.10 1.35 -11.63
CA GLN A 313 22.52 0.97 -11.71
C GLN A 313 23.02 0.22 -10.46
N ALA A 314 22.59 0.62 -9.26
CA ALA A 314 22.99 -0.03 -8.02
C ALA A 314 22.52 -1.50 -7.96
N ILE A 315 21.28 -1.76 -8.38
CA ILE A 315 20.73 -3.12 -8.41
C ILE A 315 21.35 -3.94 -9.55
N VAL A 316 21.60 -3.34 -10.71
CA VAL A 316 22.33 -4.00 -11.81
C VAL A 316 23.71 -4.47 -11.32
N GLN A 317 24.44 -3.60 -10.62
CA GLN A 317 25.74 -3.93 -10.05
C GLN A 317 25.62 -5.04 -8.99
N LEU A 318 24.67 -4.92 -8.06
CA LEU A 318 24.40 -5.93 -7.04
C LEU A 318 24.13 -7.32 -7.66
N LEU A 319 23.30 -7.38 -8.70
CA LEU A 319 22.98 -8.64 -9.37
C LEU A 319 24.21 -9.22 -10.10
N LEU A 320 25.03 -8.40 -10.74
CA LEU A 320 26.29 -8.86 -11.35
C LEU A 320 27.25 -9.43 -10.31
N ASP A 321 27.40 -8.76 -9.17
CA ASP A 321 28.28 -9.21 -8.08
C ASP A 321 27.82 -10.54 -7.47
N ASN A 322 26.53 -10.88 -7.61
CA ASN A 322 25.96 -12.16 -7.19
C ASN A 322 25.83 -13.20 -8.34
N GLY A 323 26.45 -12.96 -9.50
CA GLY A 323 26.55 -13.94 -10.58
C GLY A 323 25.38 -13.93 -11.58
N ALA A 324 24.70 -12.80 -11.75
CA ALA A 324 23.73 -12.65 -12.83
C ALA A 324 24.40 -12.82 -14.20
N ALA A 325 23.80 -13.63 -15.06
CA ALA A 325 24.30 -13.89 -16.40
C ALA A 325 24.11 -12.66 -17.29
N ILE A 326 25.20 -11.93 -17.55
CA ILE A 326 25.18 -10.63 -18.25
C ILE A 326 24.53 -10.70 -19.65
N ASN A 327 24.71 -11.83 -20.35
CA ASN A 327 24.19 -12.08 -21.69
C ASN A 327 22.93 -12.97 -21.69
N ALA A 328 22.23 -13.12 -20.56
CA ALA A 328 21.01 -13.91 -20.50
C ALA A 328 19.92 -13.38 -21.45
N GLN A 329 19.46 -14.24 -22.35
CA GLN A 329 18.45 -13.91 -23.35
C GLN A 329 17.05 -14.42 -22.98
N GLY A 330 16.02 -13.68 -23.38
CA GLY A 330 14.60 -14.04 -23.28
C GLY A 330 13.64 -12.84 -23.30
N GLY A 331 12.37 -13.11 -23.59
CA GLY A 331 11.28 -12.12 -23.55
C GLY A 331 11.38 -10.99 -24.57
N LYS A 332 10.64 -9.91 -24.30
CA LYS A 332 10.40 -8.80 -25.26
C LYS A 332 11.67 -8.08 -25.68
N TYR A 333 12.57 -7.83 -24.73
CA TYR A 333 13.79 -7.05 -24.93
C TYR A 333 15.00 -7.93 -25.25
N SER A 334 14.87 -9.26 -25.19
CA SER A 334 15.95 -10.24 -25.30
C SER A 334 16.95 -10.18 -24.15
N ASN A 335 17.77 -9.14 -23.97
CA ASN A 335 18.76 -9.06 -22.89
C ASN A 335 18.75 -7.72 -22.14
N ALA A 336 19.57 -7.63 -21.09
CA ALA A 336 19.67 -6.46 -20.21
C ALA A 336 20.16 -5.21 -20.95
N LEU A 337 21.13 -5.35 -21.85
CA LEU A 337 21.68 -4.24 -22.63
C LEU A 337 20.62 -3.65 -23.57
N GLN A 338 19.91 -4.51 -24.31
CA GLN A 338 18.80 -4.12 -25.18
C GLN A 338 17.67 -3.45 -24.38
N ALA A 339 17.35 -3.93 -23.18
CA ALA A 339 16.35 -3.33 -22.30
C ALA A 339 16.75 -1.92 -21.83
N ALA A 340 17.99 -1.74 -21.36
CA ALA A 340 18.53 -0.43 -20.94
C ALA A 340 18.62 0.55 -22.10
N SER A 341 19.09 0.09 -23.27
CA SER A 341 19.17 0.88 -24.50
C SER A 341 17.80 1.34 -24.99
N PHE A 342 16.78 0.49 -24.90
CA PHE A 342 15.40 0.86 -25.24
C PHE A 342 14.81 1.92 -24.32
N ARG A 343 15.22 1.95 -23.04
CA ARG A 343 14.67 2.89 -22.05
C ARG A 343 15.50 4.17 -21.87
N GLY A 344 16.65 4.26 -22.51
CA GLY A 344 17.48 5.46 -22.43
C GLY A 344 18.39 5.51 -21.20
N HIS A 345 18.67 4.37 -20.55
CA HIS A 345 19.47 4.33 -19.33
C HIS A 345 20.98 4.28 -19.64
N GLN A 346 21.56 5.42 -19.97
CA GLN A 346 22.94 5.54 -20.44
C GLN A 346 23.97 4.96 -19.44
N GLU A 347 23.83 5.23 -18.15
CA GLU A 347 24.75 4.74 -17.11
C GLU A 347 24.71 3.23 -16.99
N VAL A 348 23.52 2.62 -17.11
CA VAL A 348 23.37 1.17 -17.13
C VAL A 348 23.95 0.57 -18.41
N VAL A 349 23.74 1.20 -19.57
CA VAL A 349 24.36 0.74 -20.83
C VAL A 349 25.88 0.76 -20.71
N GLN A 350 26.47 1.85 -20.22
CA GLN A 350 27.92 1.95 -20.01
C GLN A 350 28.41 0.84 -19.08
N LEU A 351 27.76 0.68 -17.92
CA LEU A 351 28.10 -0.38 -16.96
C LEU A 351 28.06 -1.77 -17.59
N LEU A 352 27.02 -2.09 -18.35
CA LEU A 352 26.86 -3.40 -18.98
C LEU A 352 27.97 -3.66 -20.02
N LEU A 353 28.33 -2.67 -20.82
CA LEU A 353 29.43 -2.80 -21.78
C LEU A 353 30.79 -2.98 -21.08
N ASP A 354 31.06 -2.17 -20.05
CA ASP A 354 32.28 -2.28 -19.24
C ASP A 354 32.42 -3.66 -18.57
N LYS A 355 31.28 -4.32 -18.30
CA LYS A 355 31.21 -5.67 -17.71
C LYS A 355 31.16 -6.79 -18.76
N GLY A 356 31.27 -6.47 -20.05
CA GLY A 356 31.39 -7.45 -21.13
C GLY A 356 30.06 -7.91 -21.74
N ALA A 357 29.01 -7.09 -21.69
CA ALA A 357 27.78 -7.38 -22.42
C ALA A 357 28.02 -7.40 -23.93
N ASP A 358 27.45 -8.39 -24.62
CA ASP A 358 27.55 -8.49 -26.07
C ASP A 358 26.67 -7.42 -26.76
N ALA A 359 27.32 -6.34 -27.22
CA ALA A 359 26.68 -5.25 -27.95
C ALA A 359 26.02 -5.69 -29.26
N ASN A 360 26.50 -6.80 -29.84
CA ASN A 360 26.04 -7.33 -31.11
C ASN A 360 24.98 -8.43 -30.99
N ALA A 361 24.65 -8.83 -29.75
CA ALA A 361 23.63 -9.83 -29.48
C ALA A 361 22.32 -9.47 -30.20
N GLN A 362 21.73 -10.46 -30.85
CA GLN A 362 20.45 -10.33 -31.52
C GLN A 362 19.35 -11.08 -30.78
N GLY A 363 18.15 -10.49 -30.75
CA GLY A 363 16.97 -11.12 -30.20
C GLY A 363 15.87 -10.12 -29.85
N GLY A 364 14.72 -10.64 -29.44
CA GLY A 364 13.60 -9.82 -28.98
C GLY A 364 12.99 -8.98 -30.10
N LYS A 365 12.08 -8.07 -29.74
CA LYS A 365 11.33 -7.26 -30.72
C LYS A 365 12.18 -6.23 -31.46
N PHE A 366 13.28 -5.79 -30.85
CA PHE A 366 14.04 -4.62 -31.31
C PHE A 366 15.38 -4.97 -31.95
N GLY A 367 15.75 -6.26 -32.06
CA GLY A 367 17.04 -6.67 -32.59
C GLY A 367 18.17 -6.28 -31.65
N LYS A 368 19.24 -5.65 -32.14
CA LYS A 368 20.41 -5.24 -31.34
C LYS A 368 20.12 -4.11 -30.34
N ALA A 369 21.05 -3.86 -29.42
CA ALA A 369 20.99 -2.72 -28.52
C ALA A 369 20.93 -1.37 -29.27
N ILE A 370 21.73 -1.22 -30.34
CA ILE A 370 21.79 0.01 -31.13
C ILE A 370 20.47 0.30 -31.87
N THR A 371 19.79 -0.73 -32.36
CA THR A 371 18.49 -0.59 -33.01
C THR A 371 17.41 -0.25 -32.00
N ALA A 372 17.46 -0.81 -30.79
CA ALA A 372 16.56 -0.44 -29.69
C ALA A 372 16.71 1.03 -29.25
N ALA A 373 17.95 1.53 -29.11
CA ALA A 373 18.23 2.94 -28.81
C ALA A 373 17.80 3.87 -29.95
N SER A 374 18.02 3.46 -31.20
CA SER A 374 17.65 4.22 -32.40
C SER A 374 16.13 4.35 -32.55
N ASP A 375 15.36 3.28 -32.31
CA ASP A 375 13.87 3.28 -32.32
C ASP A 375 13.28 4.32 -31.37
N ARG A 376 14.01 4.64 -30.30
CA ARG A 376 13.58 5.55 -29.23
C ARG A 376 14.27 6.92 -29.26
N GLY A 377 15.19 7.13 -30.19
CA GLY A 377 15.91 8.40 -30.37
C GLY A 377 16.97 8.69 -29.30
N HIS A 378 17.49 7.67 -28.60
CA HIS A 378 18.52 7.83 -27.57
C HIS A 378 19.91 7.97 -28.19
N ARG A 379 20.22 9.18 -28.68
CA ARG A 379 21.42 9.50 -29.47
C ARG A 379 22.73 9.21 -28.73
N GLU A 380 22.78 9.54 -27.46
CA GLU A 380 23.96 9.35 -26.61
C GLU A 380 24.29 7.87 -26.46
N ILE A 381 23.27 7.01 -26.33
CA ILE A 381 23.43 5.56 -26.26
C ILE A 381 23.84 4.98 -27.61
N VAL A 382 23.30 5.50 -28.72
CA VAL A 382 23.74 5.09 -30.07
C VAL A 382 25.22 5.39 -30.25
N GLN A 383 25.67 6.60 -29.88
CA GLN A 383 27.09 6.95 -29.98
C GLN A 383 27.95 6.05 -29.10
N LEU A 384 27.54 5.81 -27.86
CA LEU A 384 28.24 4.95 -26.91
C LEU A 384 28.40 3.51 -27.43
N LEU A 385 27.37 2.95 -28.07
CA LEU A 385 27.43 1.63 -28.70
C LEU A 385 28.36 1.60 -29.92
N LEU A 386 28.35 2.64 -30.77
CA LEU A 386 29.27 2.76 -31.91
C LEU A 386 30.72 2.90 -31.47
N ASP A 387 30.98 3.70 -30.43
CA ASP A 387 32.31 3.88 -29.85
C ASP A 387 32.84 2.58 -29.24
N HIS A 388 31.95 1.72 -28.72
CA HIS A 388 32.33 0.41 -28.20
C HIS A 388 32.59 -0.60 -29.33
N GLU A 389 31.80 -0.60 -30.41
CA GLU A 389 32.04 -1.46 -31.58
C GLU A 389 33.38 -1.15 -32.27
N THR A 390 33.75 0.13 -32.38
CA THR A 390 35.02 0.55 -33.01
C THR A 390 36.25 0.20 -32.18
N LYS A 391 36.13 0.08 -30.85
CA LYS A 391 37.22 -0.35 -29.95
C LYS A 391 37.43 -1.87 -29.91
N ALA A 392 36.48 -2.66 -30.41
CA ALA A 392 36.52 -4.12 -30.39
C ALA A 392 37.11 -4.74 -31.68
N ILE A 393 37.45 -3.91 -32.68
CA ILE A 393 38.15 -4.25 -33.92
C ILE A 393 39.63 -3.89 -33.75
#